data_AF-A0A956F3F1-F1
#
_entry.id   AF-A0A956F3F1-F1
#
_cell.length_a   1.000
_cell.length_b   1.000
_cell.length_c   1.000
_cell.angle_alpha   90.00
_cell.angle_beta   90.00
_cell.angle_gamma   90.00
#
_symmetry.space_group_name_H-M   'P 1'
#
loop_
_entity.id
_entity.type
_entity.pdbx_description
1 polymer ?
#
loop_
_entity_poly.entity_id
_entity_poly.type
_entity_poly.pdbx_seq_one_letter_code
_entity_poly.pdbx_strand_id
1 'polypeptide(L)'
;LVTCAGNACIARRPTVAEKGVHLGRPGGLKLNGGEMAGEVQTPLAIPSGLRLERGDPVVFRHAKAGELAERFTEYLLIQHGKVLERVPTYRGEGQCFL
;
A
#
# COMPACT_ATOMS: atom_id res chain seq x y z
N LEU A 1 -0.54 -3.54 18.83
CA LEU A 1 -0.24 -4.19 17.53
C LEU A 1 -1.55 -4.38 16.80
N VAL A 2 -1.59 -4.13 15.49
CA VAL A 2 -2.74 -4.48 14.63
C VAL A 2 -2.24 -5.16 13.37
N THR A 3 -3.11 -5.90 12.70
CA THR A 3 -2.78 -6.59 11.46
C THR A 3 -3.70 -6.14 10.35
N CYS A 4 -3.14 -5.72 9.23
CA CYS A 4 -3.91 -5.42 8.04
C CYS A 4 -4.39 -6.71 7.38
N ALA A 5 -5.64 -6.72 6.90
CA ALA A 5 -6.25 -7.87 6.25
C ALA A 5 -5.63 -8.22 4.88
N GLY A 6 -4.90 -7.29 4.27
CA GLY A 6 -4.22 -7.49 2.99
C GLY A 6 -2.71 -7.29 3.12
N ASN A 7 -1.98 -7.81 2.13
CA ASN A 7 -0.58 -7.45 1.96
C ASN A 7 -0.45 -6.03 1.40
N ALA A 8 0.67 -5.37 1.70
CA ALA A 8 0.91 -4.02 1.23
C ALA A 8 1.36 -3.95 -0.25
N CYS A 9 1.00 -4.96 -1.07
CA CYS A 9 1.34 -5.08 -2.48
C CYS A 9 2.84 -4.91 -2.77
N ILE A 10 3.70 -5.56 -1.99
CA ILE A 10 5.16 -5.34 -2.02
C ILE A 10 5.74 -5.56 -3.42
N ALA A 11 6.68 -4.70 -3.78
CA ALA A 11 7.40 -4.76 -5.04
C ALA A 11 8.17 -6.07 -5.17
N ARG A 12 8.22 -6.63 -6.38
CA ARG A 12 9.13 -7.72 -6.73
C ARG A 12 10.55 -7.26 -6.46
N ARG A 13 11.29 -8.06 -5.68
CA ARG A 13 12.70 -7.84 -5.32
C ARG A 13 12.94 -6.42 -4.78
N PRO A 14 12.56 -6.12 -3.53
CA PRO A 14 12.93 -4.86 -2.91
C PRO A 14 14.44 -4.87 -2.68
N THR A 15 15.20 -4.34 -3.64
CA THR A 15 16.67 -4.42 -3.65
C THR A 15 17.34 -3.46 -2.66
N VAL A 16 16.58 -2.56 -2.03
CA VAL A 16 17.06 -1.59 -1.05
C VAL A 16 15.92 -1.29 -0.07
N ALA A 17 16.23 -1.08 1.21
CA ALA A 17 15.24 -0.70 2.23
C ALA A 17 14.41 0.53 1.85
N GLU A 18 14.99 1.47 1.08
CA GLU A 18 14.30 2.65 0.55
C GLU A 18 13.24 2.32 -0.53
N LYS A 19 13.35 1.16 -1.20
CA LYS A 19 12.38 0.70 -2.21
C LYS A 19 11.28 -0.20 -1.64
N GLY A 20 11.19 -0.29 -0.31
CA GLY A 20 10.11 -0.98 0.39
C GLY A 20 8.77 -0.24 0.34
N VAL A 21 7.76 -0.85 0.93
CA VAL A 21 6.45 -0.23 1.15
C VAL A 21 6.56 0.72 2.34
N HIS A 22 6.18 1.98 2.15
CA HIS A 22 6.18 3.00 3.19
C HIS A 22 4.79 3.22 3.77
N LEU A 23 4.68 3.46 5.08
CA LEU A 23 3.40 3.79 5.71
C LEU A 23 3.07 5.26 5.47
N GLY A 24 1.99 5.52 4.75
CA GLY A 24 1.55 6.87 4.41
C GLY A 24 0.62 7.46 5.47
N ARG A 25 -0.52 6.80 5.73
CA ARG A 25 -1.52 7.25 6.71
C ARG A 25 -2.21 6.07 7.40
N PRO A 26 -2.65 6.22 8.67
CA PRO A 26 -2.31 7.31 9.58
C PRO A 26 -0.81 7.36 9.90
N GLY A 27 -0.31 8.54 10.26
CA GLY A 27 1.11 8.76 10.51
C GLY A 27 1.60 8.07 11.79
N GLY A 28 2.91 7.79 11.86
CA GLY A 28 3.56 7.24 13.05
C GLY A 28 3.45 5.71 13.21
N LEU A 29 2.70 5.03 12.35
CA LEU A 29 2.71 3.57 12.25
C LEU A 29 4.10 3.06 11.85
N LYS A 30 4.47 1.88 12.35
CA LYS A 30 5.72 1.20 11.99
C LYS A 30 5.45 -0.23 11.58
N LEU A 31 6.13 -0.69 10.52
CA LEU A 31 6.17 -2.11 10.18
C LEU A 31 6.83 -2.88 11.34
N ASN A 32 6.29 -4.06 11.65
CA ASN A 32 7.00 -4.98 12.54
C ASN A 32 8.26 -5.50 11.83
N GLY A 33 9.43 -5.40 12.46
CA GLY A 33 10.71 -5.81 11.86
C GLY A 33 10.80 -7.31 11.51
N GLY A 34 10.02 -8.17 12.18
CA GLY A 34 10.05 -9.62 11.94
C GLY A 34 9.29 -10.08 10.69
N GLU A 35 8.10 -9.52 10.44
CA GLU A 35 7.24 -9.91 9.31
C GLU A 35 7.23 -8.86 8.17
N MET A 36 7.56 -7.60 8.50
CA MET A 36 7.50 -6.46 7.59
C MET A 36 6.11 -6.30 6.95
N ALA A 37 6.03 -5.67 5.78
CA ALA A 37 4.90 -5.90 4.90
C ALA A 37 5.04 -7.34 4.41
N GLY A 38 4.23 -8.25 4.96
CA GLY A 38 4.28 -9.66 4.62
C GLY A 38 3.37 -9.98 3.43
N GLU A 39 3.63 -11.14 2.80
CA GLU A 39 2.87 -11.64 1.65
C GLU A 39 1.43 -12.03 2.01
N VAL A 40 1.23 -12.53 3.23
CA VAL A 40 -0.07 -12.99 3.76
C VAL A 40 -0.72 -11.93 4.63
N GLN A 41 0.06 -11.31 5.53
CA GLN A 41 -0.41 -10.33 6.50
C GLN A 41 0.62 -9.21 6.67
N THR A 42 0.17 -8.04 7.11
CA THR A 42 1.05 -6.90 7.42
C THR A 42 0.78 -6.42 8.84
N PRO A 43 1.54 -6.91 9.85
CA PRO A 43 1.43 -6.43 11.22
C PRO A 43 2.10 -5.06 11.40
N LEU A 44 1.42 -4.19 12.14
CA LEU A 44 1.84 -2.82 12.41
C LEU A 44 1.91 -2.55 13.91
N ALA A 45 2.98 -1.87 14.31
CA ALA A 45 3.07 -1.23 15.61
C ALA A 45 2.34 0.12 15.57
N ILE A 46 1.47 0.34 16.54
CA ILE A 46 0.72 1.58 16.72
C ILE A 46 1.45 2.44 17.75
N PRO A 47 1.76 3.71 17.47
CA PRO A 47 2.35 4.61 18.45
C PRO A 47 1.35 4.92 19.58
N SER A 48 1.87 5.24 20.76
CA SER A 48 1.02 5.68 21.87
C SER A 48 0.15 6.86 21.45
N GLY A 49 -1.14 6.83 21.81
CA GLY A 49 -2.11 7.89 21.49
C GLY A 49 -2.82 7.77 20.14
N LEU A 50 -2.37 6.88 19.24
CA LEU A 50 -3.13 6.55 18.04
C LEU A 50 -4.06 5.37 18.33
N ARG A 51 -5.35 5.51 17.99
CA ARG A 51 -6.34 4.44 18.09
C ARG A 51 -6.82 4.10 16.68
N LEU A 52 -6.80 2.82 16.36
CA LEU A 52 -7.37 2.28 15.13
C LEU A 52 -8.42 1.24 15.50
N GLU A 53 -9.56 1.32 14.84
CA GLU A 53 -10.65 0.35 14.93
C GLU A 53 -10.63 -0.60 13.74
N ARG A 54 -11.38 -1.70 13.86
CA ARG A 54 -11.52 -2.65 12.76
C ARG A 54 -12.21 -1.97 11.58
N GLY A 55 -11.60 -2.03 10.42
CA GLY A 55 -12.09 -1.39 9.20
C GLY A 55 -11.45 -0.05 8.90
N ASP A 56 -10.66 0.51 9.83
CA ASP A 56 -9.91 1.74 9.55
C ASP A 56 -8.88 1.51 8.43
N PRO A 57 -8.84 2.41 7.43
CA PRO A 57 -7.91 2.26 6.32
C PRO A 57 -6.48 2.61 6.75
N VAL A 58 -5.54 1.77 6.35
CA VAL A 58 -4.10 2.08 6.37
C VAL A 58 -3.61 2.21 4.95
N VAL A 59 -3.08 3.38 4.61
CA VAL A 59 -2.58 3.70 3.28
C VAL A 59 -1.08 3.47 3.23
N PHE A 60 -0.68 2.62 2.29
CA PHE A 60 0.71 2.32 2.00
C PHE A 60 1.16 3.04 0.73
N ARG A 61 2.39 3.53 0.72
CA ARG A 61 3.04 4.11 -0.45
C ARG A 61 3.98 3.07 -1.06
N HIS A 62 3.67 2.69 -2.29
CA HIS A 62 4.48 1.76 -3.06
C HIS A 62 5.62 2.49 -3.78
N ALA A 63 6.81 1.89 -3.80
CA ALA A 63 8.00 2.53 -4.40
C ALA A 63 8.01 2.47 -5.94
N LYS A 64 7.31 1.51 -6.54
CA LYS A 64 7.30 1.30 -8.00
C LYS A 64 5.87 1.41 -8.54
N ALA A 65 5.55 2.52 -9.18
CA ALA A 65 4.22 2.76 -9.72
C ALA A 65 3.83 1.75 -10.82
N GLY A 66 4.79 1.30 -11.64
CA GLY A 66 4.54 0.30 -12.69
C GLY A 66 3.94 -0.99 -12.12
N GLU A 67 4.59 -1.61 -11.13
CA GLU A 67 4.13 -2.90 -10.60
C GLU A 67 2.69 -2.89 -10.03
N LEU A 68 2.18 -1.74 -9.56
CA LEU A 68 0.78 -1.62 -9.17
C LEU A 68 -0.17 -1.64 -10.38
N ALA A 69 0.18 -0.93 -11.45
CA ALA A 69 -0.59 -0.94 -12.69
C ALA A 69 -0.59 -2.31 -13.39
N GLU A 70 0.38 -3.16 -13.06
CA GLU A 70 0.43 -4.58 -13.47
C GLU A 70 -0.57 -5.48 -12.72
N ARG A 71 -1.01 -5.05 -11.53
CA ARG A 71 -1.88 -5.81 -10.62
C ARG A 71 -3.34 -5.35 -10.65
N PHE A 72 -3.56 -4.04 -10.76
CA PHE A 72 -4.88 -3.43 -10.76
C PHE A 72 -5.23 -2.89 -12.15
N THR A 73 -6.51 -2.86 -12.49
CA THR A 73 -7.00 -2.38 -13.80
C THR A 73 -7.27 -0.88 -13.82
N GLU A 74 -7.40 -0.24 -12.66
CA GLU A 74 -7.72 1.18 -12.55
C GLU A 74 -7.00 1.84 -11.37
N TYR A 75 -6.73 3.13 -11.49
CA TYR A 75 -6.36 4.00 -10.39
C TYR A 75 -7.52 4.93 -10.02
N LEU A 76 -7.67 5.16 -8.72
CA LEU A 76 -8.58 6.17 -8.19
C LEU A 76 -7.81 7.48 -7.97
N LEU A 77 -8.23 8.56 -8.63
CA LEU A 77 -7.71 9.89 -8.36
C LEU A 77 -8.47 10.49 -7.19
N ILE A 78 -7.78 10.71 -6.07
CA ILE A 78 -8.41 11.17 -4.82
C ILE A 78 -7.91 12.56 -4.47
N GLN A 79 -8.84 13.47 -4.20
CA GLN A 79 -8.54 14.81 -3.68
C GLN A 79 -9.49 15.13 -2.54
N HIS A 80 -8.96 15.65 -1.43
CA HIS A 80 -9.76 16.00 -0.24
C HIS A 80 -10.69 14.88 0.25
N GLY A 81 -10.24 13.62 0.16
CA GLY A 81 -11.02 12.46 0.59
C GLY A 81 -12.14 12.03 -0.37
N LYS A 82 -12.26 12.65 -1.54
CA LYS A 82 -13.23 12.29 -2.57
C LYS A 82 -12.53 11.67 -3.77
N VAL A 83 -13.13 10.63 -4.33
CA VAL A 83 -12.73 10.09 -5.65
C VAL A 83 -13.21 11.09 -6.69
N LEU A 84 -12.27 11.71 -7.39
CA LEU A 84 -12.56 12.60 -8.52
C LEU A 84 -12.81 11.79 -9.80
N GLU A 85 -12.00 10.76 -10.03
CA GLU A 85 -12.02 9.98 -11.27
C GLU A 85 -11.46 8.57 -11.07
N ARG A 86 -11.83 7.67 -11.98
CA ARG A 86 -11.22 6.35 -12.16
C ARG A 86 -10.54 6.34 -13.52
N VAL A 87 -9.23 6.14 -13.54
CA VAL A 87 -8.45 6.08 -14.79
C VAL A 87 -7.91 4.67 -14.99
N PRO A 88 -7.93 4.12 -16.21
CA PRO A 88 -7.40 2.78 -16.43
C PRO A 88 -5.89 2.75 -16.23
N THR A 89 -5.38 1.62 -15.76
CA THR A 89 -3.95 1.30 -15.81
C THR A 89 -3.64 0.64 -17.16
N TYR A 90 -2.37 0.45 -17.48
CA TYR A 90 -2.02 -0.31 -18.69
C TYR A 90 -2.58 -1.74 -18.69
N ARG A 91 -2.71 -2.40 -17.52
CA ARG A 91 -3.43 -3.69 -17.43
C ARG A 91 -4.91 -3.52 -17.74
N GLY A 92 -5.54 -2.45 -17.26
CA GLY A 92 -6.94 -2.12 -17.57
C GLY A 92 -7.17 -1.87 -19.06
N GLU A 93 -6.18 -1.34 -19.76
CA GLU A 93 -6.19 -1.14 -21.21
C GLU A 93 -5.77 -2.39 -22.01
N GLY A 94 -5.44 -3.50 -21.33
CA GLY A 94 -4.94 -4.72 -21.97
C GLY A 94 -3.56 -4.56 -22.61
N GLN A 95 -2.78 -3.56 -22.20
CA GLN A 95 -1.48 -3.21 -22.75
C GLN A 95 -0.33 -3.81 -21.92
N CYS A 96 0.80 -4.06 -22.59
CA CYS A 96 2.06 -4.49 -21.99
C CYS A 96 3.21 -3.66 -22.58
N PHE A 97 3.92 -2.93 -21.74
CA PHE A 97 4.99 -2.00 -22.13
C PHE A 97 6.36 -2.51 -21.63
N LEU A 98 7.45 -2.11 -22.30
CA LEU A 98 8.84 -2.53 -22.04
C LEU A 98 9.65 -1.46 -21.29
#